data_AF-A0A3D1XPQ1-F1
#
_entry.id   AF-A0A3D1XPQ1-F1
#
_cell.length_a   1.000
_cell.length_b   1.000
_cell.length_c   1.000
_cell.angle_alpha   90.00
_cell.angle_beta   90.00
_cell.angle_gamma   90.00
#
_symmetry.space_group_name_H-M   'P 1'
#
loop_
_entity.id
_entity.type
_entity.pdbx_description
1 polymer ?
#
loop_
_entity_poly.entity_id
_entity_poly.type
_entity_poly.pdbx_seq_one_letter_code
_entity_poly.pdbx_strand_id
1 'polypeptide(L)'
;YNTLGLIHWTLNDSERALTNLHHSLDLATEMRSRIDIASAHNNIGLVHRKEKRFEKSLKSFNEALQQDIQLKSKWGQGYTHRNMGMSLMRMGNLDDAAGHFNQAMGFSSEIGDRTNVVKIMLELGHLALERKQWQEAVPLFEKAYALSSEINVKEVSWRALRGQGFALIQLKKNDAAVKVYKEAVKIVDSMRAAIKVEEFQNGFLADKQDVYKELILLLLDMDNVEDSFQYAERAKSRSFIDLLGNQKISLKNDVSQKLYDALTRQKSHIRETEEAFAAARSAEKEEEAKGLREKLVAARSLYQNMLIDAKEQSPEISNFITVDAITLKTLYSLLEDNVALVEYLVTKKELITWVVAEGNINAVRVPITEKDLNALVADYRERIQKIAPVEDQAKRLHKLLVEPLQLFIKGKRMLGIVPHGHLHYISFSSLKNEESYLFERHPLF
;
A
#
# COMPACT_ATOMS: atom_id res chain seq x y z
N TYR A 1 -17.10 -19.94 13.46
CA TYR A 1 -17.00 -20.07 12.00
C TYR A 1 -16.95 -18.73 11.27
N ASN A 2 -17.87 -17.78 11.53
CA ASN A 2 -17.86 -16.45 10.88
C ASN A 2 -16.50 -15.72 10.94
N THR A 3 -15.91 -15.60 12.14
CA THR A 3 -14.59 -14.95 12.33
C THR A 3 -13.47 -15.69 11.61
N LEU A 4 -13.46 -17.03 11.62
CA LEU A 4 -12.50 -17.85 10.87
C LEU A 4 -12.62 -17.59 9.36
N GLY A 5 -13.85 -17.46 8.87
CA GLY A 5 -14.13 -17.10 7.47
C GLY A 5 -13.50 -15.75 7.10
N LEU A 6 -13.69 -14.73 7.94
CA LEU A 6 -13.06 -13.42 7.74
C LEU A 6 -11.53 -13.47 7.81
N ILE A 7 -10.96 -14.25 8.74
CA ILE A 7 -9.51 -14.44 8.84
C ILE A 7 -8.97 -15.04 7.54
N HIS A 8 -9.55 -16.15 7.04
CA HIS A 8 -9.14 -16.74 5.78
C HIS A 8 -9.33 -15.79 4.58
N TRP A 9 -10.39 -14.99 4.57
CA TRP A 9 -10.59 -13.97 3.54
C TRP A 9 -9.49 -12.90 3.57
N THR A 10 -9.09 -12.45 4.76
CA THR A 10 -7.95 -11.51 4.90
C THR A 10 -6.63 -12.13 4.48
N LEU A 11 -6.45 -13.44 4.69
CA LEU A 11 -5.30 -14.23 4.23
C LEU A 11 -5.34 -14.55 2.73
N ASN A 12 -6.33 -14.04 1.99
CA ASN A 12 -6.52 -14.30 0.56
C ASN A 12 -6.84 -15.76 0.22
N ASP A 13 -7.32 -16.53 1.18
CA ASP A 13 -7.81 -17.90 1.00
C ASP A 13 -9.33 -17.91 0.89
N SER A 14 -9.83 -17.60 -0.31
CA SER A 14 -11.27 -17.43 -0.56
C SER A 14 -12.04 -18.75 -0.42
N GLU A 15 -11.41 -19.88 -0.72
CA GLU A 15 -12.03 -21.20 -0.61
C GLU A 15 -12.30 -21.56 0.85
N ARG A 16 -11.28 -21.51 1.71
CA ARG A 16 -11.47 -21.74 3.15
C ARG A 16 -12.35 -20.69 3.80
N ALA A 17 -12.32 -19.44 3.32
CA ALA A 17 -13.23 -18.40 3.76
C ALA A 17 -14.69 -18.80 3.52
N LEU A 18 -15.04 -19.16 2.28
CA LEU A 18 -16.40 -19.54 1.91
C LEU A 18 -16.87 -20.80 2.66
N THR A 19 -16.03 -21.83 2.79
CA THR A 19 -16.37 -23.04 3.56
C THR A 19 -16.75 -22.72 5.00
N ASN A 20 -15.93 -21.91 5.69
CA ASN A 20 -16.23 -21.51 7.06
C ASN A 20 -17.47 -20.61 7.15
N LEU A 21 -17.67 -19.70 6.20
CA LEU A 21 -18.85 -18.82 6.19
C LEU A 21 -20.14 -19.59 5.92
N HIS A 22 -20.12 -20.59 5.03
CA HIS A 22 -21.27 -21.46 4.79
C HIS A 22 -21.61 -22.31 6.02
N HIS A 23 -20.63 -22.91 6.70
CA HIS A 23 -20.90 -23.58 7.98
C HIS A 23 -21.48 -22.63 9.03
N SER A 24 -21.01 -21.39 9.07
CA SER A 24 -21.59 -20.37 9.95
C SER A 24 -23.04 -20.05 9.61
N LEU A 25 -23.37 -20.01 8.31
CA LEU A 25 -24.72 -19.75 7.82
C LEU A 25 -25.66 -20.91 8.12
N ASP A 26 -25.21 -22.15 7.96
CA ASP A 26 -25.99 -23.35 8.26
C ASP A 26 -26.40 -23.37 9.75
N LEU A 27 -25.43 -23.18 10.65
CA LEU A 27 -25.68 -23.09 12.09
C LEU A 27 -26.61 -21.92 12.45
N ALA A 28 -26.39 -20.74 11.85
CA ALA A 28 -27.25 -19.58 12.08
C ALA A 28 -28.69 -19.84 11.63
N THR A 29 -28.88 -20.61 10.55
CA THR A 29 -30.18 -21.02 10.02
C THR A 29 -30.86 -22.03 10.94
N GLU A 30 -30.13 -23.04 11.43
CA GLU A 30 -30.63 -24.00 12.41
C GLU A 30 -31.08 -23.31 13.70
N MET A 31 -30.27 -22.35 14.17
CA MET A 31 -30.58 -21.54 15.35
C MET A 31 -31.63 -20.45 15.09
N ARG A 32 -32.04 -20.25 13.83
CA ARG A 32 -32.96 -19.19 13.38
C ARG A 32 -32.51 -17.78 13.79
N SER A 33 -31.20 -17.56 13.90
CA SER A 33 -30.64 -16.26 14.27
C SER A 33 -30.51 -15.37 13.04
N ARG A 34 -31.48 -14.46 12.86
CA ARG A 34 -31.49 -13.53 11.71
C ARG A 34 -30.27 -12.62 11.65
N ILE A 35 -29.75 -12.21 12.81
CA ILE A 35 -28.56 -11.34 12.91
C ILE A 35 -27.33 -12.09 12.37
N ASP A 36 -27.16 -13.35 12.77
CA ASP A 36 -26.03 -14.17 12.33
C ASP A 36 -26.17 -14.58 10.86
N ILE A 37 -27.39 -14.84 10.38
CA ILE A 37 -27.68 -15.06 8.96
C ILE A 37 -27.29 -13.83 8.14
N ALA A 38 -27.70 -12.62 8.56
CA ALA A 38 -27.35 -11.37 7.89
C ALA A 38 -25.83 -11.18 7.82
N SER A 39 -25.14 -11.38 8.94
CA SER A 39 -23.68 -11.26 9.06
C SER A 39 -22.95 -12.24 8.15
N ALA A 40 -23.37 -13.51 8.13
CA ALA A 40 -22.78 -14.54 7.28
C ALA A 40 -22.95 -14.22 5.79
N HIS A 41 -24.16 -13.86 5.35
CA HIS A 41 -24.41 -13.47 3.96
C HIS A 41 -23.63 -12.23 3.55
N ASN A 42 -23.54 -11.22 4.40
CA ASN A 42 -22.73 -10.03 4.11
C ASN A 42 -21.24 -10.40 3.94
N ASN A 43 -20.70 -11.28 4.79
CA ASN A 43 -19.31 -11.72 4.67
C ASN A 43 -19.08 -12.59 3.40
N ILE A 44 -20.01 -13.48 3.05
CA ILE A 44 -19.95 -14.24 1.78
C ILE A 44 -19.95 -13.28 0.59
N GLY A 45 -20.79 -12.24 0.64
CA GLY A 45 -20.84 -11.18 -0.37
C GLY A 45 -19.49 -10.47 -0.53
N LEU A 46 -18.78 -10.18 0.57
CA LEU A 46 -17.45 -9.58 0.54
C LEU A 46 -16.41 -10.51 -0.12
N VAL A 47 -16.46 -11.82 0.14
CA VAL A 47 -15.57 -12.79 -0.51
C VAL A 47 -15.83 -12.83 -2.01
N HIS A 48 -17.09 -12.96 -2.44
CA HIS A 48 -17.43 -12.98 -3.86
C HIS A 48 -17.06 -11.69 -4.59
N ARG A 49 -17.22 -10.50 -3.96
CA ARG A 49 -16.76 -9.23 -4.53
C ARG A 49 -15.25 -9.22 -4.75
N LYS A 50 -14.47 -9.74 -3.79
CA LYS A 50 -13.01 -9.85 -3.91
C LYS A 50 -12.59 -10.79 -5.04
N GLU A 51 -13.34 -11.87 -5.27
CA GLU A 51 -13.17 -12.78 -6.41
C GLU A 51 -13.70 -12.22 -7.74
N LYS A 52 -14.17 -10.96 -7.79
CA LYS A 52 -14.80 -10.32 -8.96
C LYS A 52 -16.08 -11.04 -9.45
N ARG A 53 -16.74 -11.81 -8.58
CA ARG A 53 -18.04 -12.47 -8.83
C ARG A 53 -19.17 -11.56 -8.36
N PHE A 54 -19.37 -10.43 -9.04
CA PHE A 54 -20.20 -9.33 -8.55
C PHE A 54 -21.68 -9.68 -8.43
N GLU A 55 -22.21 -10.50 -9.34
CA GLU A 55 -23.61 -10.96 -9.30
C GLU A 55 -23.88 -11.84 -8.08
N LYS A 56 -22.94 -12.77 -7.77
CA LYS A 56 -23.03 -13.60 -6.56
C LYS A 56 -22.91 -12.74 -5.29
N SER A 57 -22.04 -11.74 -5.33
CA SER A 57 -21.88 -10.79 -4.24
C SER A 57 -23.17 -10.02 -3.95
N LEU A 58 -23.82 -9.49 -4.99
CA LEU A 58 -25.11 -8.80 -4.88
C LEU A 58 -26.22 -9.71 -4.37
N LYS A 59 -26.26 -10.98 -4.80
CA LYS A 59 -27.22 -11.96 -4.28
C LYS A 59 -27.05 -12.13 -2.76
N SER A 60 -25.83 -12.35 -2.29
CA SER A 60 -25.56 -12.51 -0.86
C SER A 60 -25.85 -11.23 -0.07
N PHE A 61 -25.49 -10.04 -0.58
CA PHE A 61 -25.86 -8.79 0.07
C PHE A 61 -27.37 -8.58 0.12
N ASN A 62 -28.11 -8.97 -0.91
CA ASN A 62 -29.57 -8.89 -0.89
C ASN A 62 -30.16 -9.84 0.17
N GLU A 63 -29.64 -11.06 0.31
CA GLU A 63 -30.05 -11.99 1.38
C GLU A 63 -29.81 -11.39 2.78
N ALA A 64 -28.66 -10.73 2.99
CA ALA A 64 -28.37 -9.99 4.23
C ALA A 64 -29.35 -8.82 4.44
N LEU A 65 -29.59 -8.02 3.40
CA LEU A 65 -30.48 -6.87 3.44
C LEU A 65 -31.91 -7.27 3.85
N GLN A 66 -32.42 -8.38 3.31
CA GLN A 66 -33.75 -8.88 3.68
C GLN A 66 -33.85 -9.24 5.17
N GLN A 67 -32.77 -9.77 5.77
CA GLN A 67 -32.73 -10.01 7.21
C GLN A 67 -32.65 -8.69 8.00
N ASP A 68 -31.80 -7.75 7.56
CA ASP A 68 -31.64 -6.46 8.22
C ASP A 68 -32.94 -5.62 8.20
N ILE A 69 -33.72 -5.69 7.11
CA ILE A 69 -35.05 -5.07 7.02
C ILE A 69 -36.01 -5.69 8.03
N GLN A 70 -36.05 -7.03 8.12
CA GLN A 70 -36.91 -7.72 9.10
C GLN A 70 -36.50 -7.44 10.54
N LEU A 71 -35.21 -7.27 10.78
CA LEU A 71 -34.64 -6.84 12.06
C LEU A 71 -34.82 -5.35 12.34
N LYS A 72 -35.25 -4.56 11.34
CA LYS A 72 -35.24 -3.08 11.37
C LYS A 72 -33.87 -2.51 11.73
N SER A 73 -32.79 -3.23 11.37
CA SER A 73 -31.41 -2.87 11.65
C SER A 73 -30.96 -1.80 10.66
N LYS A 74 -30.97 -0.53 11.08
CA LYS A 74 -30.43 0.58 10.27
C LYS A 74 -28.92 0.46 10.10
N TRP A 75 -28.24 -0.04 11.12
CA TRP A 75 -26.81 -0.33 11.06
C TRP A 75 -26.49 -1.34 9.95
N GLY A 76 -27.17 -2.50 9.95
CA GLY A 76 -26.99 -3.52 8.92
C GLY A 76 -27.32 -3.02 7.51
N GLN A 77 -28.47 -2.33 7.36
CA GLN A 77 -28.87 -1.70 6.09
C GLN A 77 -27.80 -0.72 5.58
N GLY A 78 -27.26 0.16 6.42
CA GLY A 78 -26.22 1.12 6.03
C GLY A 78 -24.95 0.45 5.48
N TYR A 79 -24.49 -0.63 6.10
CA TYR A 79 -23.32 -1.39 5.62
C TYR A 79 -23.63 -2.17 4.35
N THR A 80 -24.77 -2.84 4.30
CA THR A 80 -25.19 -3.68 3.18
C THR A 80 -25.40 -2.84 1.92
N HIS A 81 -26.09 -1.70 2.01
CA HIS A 81 -26.25 -0.77 0.89
C HIS A 81 -24.90 -0.26 0.38
N ARG A 82 -23.95 0.12 1.26
CA ARG A 82 -22.62 0.54 0.82
C ARG A 82 -21.92 -0.58 0.04
N ASN A 83 -21.98 -1.82 0.55
CA ASN A 83 -21.33 -2.97 -0.08
C ASN A 83 -21.95 -3.33 -1.45
N MET A 84 -23.27 -3.20 -1.58
CA MET A 84 -23.96 -3.34 -2.87
C MET A 84 -23.52 -2.24 -3.84
N GLY A 85 -23.48 -0.98 -3.40
CA GLY A 85 -23.00 0.14 -4.21
C GLY A 85 -21.58 -0.06 -4.72
N MET A 86 -20.67 -0.55 -3.88
CA MET A 86 -19.31 -0.90 -4.31
C MET A 86 -19.27 -2.01 -5.38
N SER A 87 -20.16 -3.01 -5.28
CA SER A 87 -20.24 -4.10 -6.27
C SER A 87 -20.76 -3.59 -7.61
N LEU A 88 -21.83 -2.79 -7.59
CA LEU A 88 -22.42 -2.17 -8.77
C LEU A 88 -21.45 -1.22 -9.47
N MET A 89 -20.71 -0.41 -8.69
CA MET A 89 -19.69 0.48 -9.23
C MET A 89 -18.59 -0.31 -9.97
N ARG A 90 -18.17 -1.47 -9.44
CA ARG A 90 -17.19 -2.34 -10.10
C ARG A 90 -17.74 -3.04 -11.35
N MET A 91 -19.06 -3.17 -11.47
CA MET A 91 -19.74 -3.65 -12.69
C MET A 91 -19.93 -2.54 -13.74
N GLY A 92 -19.66 -1.27 -13.39
CA GLY A 92 -19.94 -0.12 -14.25
C GLY A 92 -21.36 0.42 -14.13
N ASN A 93 -22.19 -0.11 -13.23
CA ASN A 93 -23.55 0.37 -12.97
C ASN A 93 -23.52 1.56 -12.01
N LEU A 94 -23.03 2.70 -12.52
CA LEU A 94 -22.70 3.87 -11.69
C LEU A 94 -23.93 4.54 -11.06
N ASP A 95 -25.08 4.54 -11.74
CA ASP A 95 -26.31 5.17 -11.25
C ASP A 95 -26.95 4.37 -10.10
N ASP A 96 -27.04 3.05 -10.26
CA ASP A 96 -27.51 2.17 -9.19
C ASP A 96 -26.57 2.23 -7.98
N ALA A 97 -25.25 2.28 -8.23
CA ALA A 97 -24.26 2.45 -7.17
C ALA A 97 -24.49 3.75 -6.39
N ALA A 98 -24.76 4.86 -7.08
CA ALA A 98 -25.10 6.14 -6.45
C ALA A 98 -26.34 6.03 -5.56
N GLY A 99 -27.40 5.37 -6.05
CA GLY A 99 -28.62 5.11 -5.29
C GLY A 99 -28.33 4.36 -3.99
N HIS A 100 -27.57 3.27 -4.06
CA HIS A 100 -27.16 2.50 -2.91
C HIS A 100 -26.27 3.29 -1.94
N PHE A 101 -25.33 4.10 -2.41
CA PHE A 101 -24.52 4.95 -1.53
C PHE A 101 -25.35 6.02 -0.83
N ASN A 102 -26.35 6.60 -1.49
CA ASN A 102 -27.25 7.57 -0.86
C ASN A 102 -28.12 6.92 0.23
N GLN A 103 -28.64 5.71 -0.01
CA GLN A 103 -29.36 4.95 1.02
C GLN A 103 -28.45 4.62 2.20
N ALA A 104 -27.23 4.15 1.94
CA ALA A 104 -26.24 3.88 2.97
C ALA A 104 -25.94 5.12 3.81
N MET A 105 -25.78 6.28 3.16
CA MET A 105 -25.55 7.56 3.83
C MET A 105 -26.73 7.91 4.74
N GLY A 106 -27.97 7.81 4.24
CA GLY A 106 -29.18 8.09 5.02
C GLY A 106 -29.26 7.25 6.30
N PHE A 107 -29.10 5.93 6.19
CA PHE A 107 -29.13 5.04 7.36
C PHE A 107 -28.01 5.32 8.35
N SER A 108 -26.78 5.50 7.88
CA SER A 108 -25.63 5.71 8.76
C SER A 108 -25.60 7.09 9.41
N SER A 109 -26.04 8.13 8.71
CA SER A 109 -26.21 9.45 9.30
C SER A 109 -27.32 9.46 10.36
N GLU A 110 -28.43 8.77 10.13
CA GLU A 110 -29.55 8.72 11.08
C GLU A 110 -29.15 8.09 12.43
N ILE A 111 -28.28 7.08 12.41
CA ILE A 111 -27.79 6.40 13.63
C ILE A 111 -26.47 6.97 14.17
N GLY A 112 -25.94 8.05 13.58
CA GLY A 112 -24.67 8.65 14.02
C GLY A 112 -23.42 7.81 13.73
N ASP A 113 -23.46 6.84 12.80
CA ASP A 113 -22.29 6.03 12.45
C ASP A 113 -21.31 6.79 11.56
N ARG A 114 -20.50 7.64 12.21
CA ARG A 114 -19.48 8.47 11.57
C ARG A 114 -18.42 7.65 10.82
N THR A 115 -18.16 6.43 11.26
CA THR A 115 -17.16 5.55 10.61
C THR A 115 -17.69 5.04 9.27
N ASN A 116 -18.96 4.62 9.22
CA ASN A 116 -19.56 4.19 7.96
C ASN A 116 -19.79 5.38 7.02
N VAL A 117 -20.23 6.53 7.55
CA VAL A 117 -20.39 7.79 6.80
C VAL A 117 -19.11 8.16 6.05
N VAL A 118 -17.96 8.20 6.73
CA VAL A 118 -16.71 8.60 6.07
C VAL A 118 -16.26 7.61 4.99
N LYS A 119 -16.52 6.31 5.19
CA LYS A 119 -16.27 5.28 4.16
C LYS A 119 -17.20 5.46 2.97
N ILE A 120 -18.46 5.83 3.17
CA ILE A 120 -19.39 6.13 2.07
C ILE A 120 -18.93 7.38 1.31
N MET A 121 -18.49 8.43 1.99
CA MET A 121 -17.95 9.64 1.35
C MET A 121 -16.74 9.33 0.46
N LEU A 122 -15.86 8.44 0.91
CA LEU A 122 -14.74 7.96 0.11
C LEU A 122 -15.22 7.25 -1.16
N GLU A 123 -16.21 6.35 -1.05
CA GLU A 123 -16.76 5.64 -2.21
C GLU A 123 -17.53 6.57 -3.16
N LEU A 124 -18.20 7.60 -2.66
CA LEU A 124 -18.81 8.66 -3.49
C LEU A 124 -17.74 9.46 -4.25
N GLY A 125 -16.60 9.75 -3.63
CA GLY A 125 -15.46 10.36 -4.31
C GLY A 125 -14.93 9.45 -5.43
N HIS A 126 -14.81 8.14 -5.18
CA HIS A 126 -14.43 7.17 -6.21
C HIS A 126 -15.47 7.07 -7.33
N LEU A 127 -16.77 7.14 -7.01
CA LEU A 127 -17.83 7.16 -8.01
C LEU A 127 -17.71 8.38 -8.93
N ALA A 128 -17.41 9.57 -8.38
CA ALA A 128 -17.15 10.77 -9.17
C ALA A 128 -15.92 10.60 -10.07
N LEU A 129 -14.87 9.90 -9.62
CA LEU A 129 -13.73 9.54 -10.47
C LEU A 129 -14.13 8.61 -11.63
N GLU A 130 -14.92 7.56 -11.38
CA GLU A 130 -15.39 6.65 -12.43
C GLU A 130 -16.24 7.38 -13.48
N ARG A 131 -17.02 8.38 -13.04
CA ARG A 131 -17.79 9.27 -13.92
C ARG A 131 -16.97 10.36 -14.60
N LYS A 132 -15.66 10.43 -14.33
CA LYS A 132 -14.75 11.47 -14.82
C LYS A 132 -15.11 12.89 -14.36
N GLN A 133 -15.82 13.02 -13.26
CA GLN A 133 -16.22 14.28 -12.63
C GLN A 133 -15.14 14.75 -11.66
N TRP A 134 -13.96 15.07 -12.19
CA TRP A 134 -12.75 15.36 -11.40
C TRP A 134 -12.94 16.57 -10.47
N GLN A 135 -13.64 17.61 -10.94
CA GLN A 135 -13.94 18.81 -10.18
C GLN A 135 -14.84 18.51 -8.96
N GLU A 136 -15.78 17.57 -9.10
CA GLU A 136 -16.69 17.15 -8.02
C GLU A 136 -16.01 16.16 -7.06
N ALA A 137 -15.07 15.35 -7.56
CA ALA A 137 -14.36 14.36 -6.76
C ALA A 137 -13.45 15.00 -5.68
N VAL A 138 -12.76 16.10 -6.01
CA VAL A 138 -11.85 16.79 -5.08
C VAL A 138 -12.52 17.16 -3.75
N PRO A 139 -13.63 17.92 -3.70
CA PRO A 139 -14.26 18.28 -2.44
C PRO A 139 -14.87 17.09 -1.70
N LEU A 140 -15.26 16.00 -2.39
CA LEU A 140 -15.71 14.77 -1.73
C LEU A 140 -14.57 14.11 -0.95
N PHE A 141 -13.39 14.00 -1.56
CA PHE A 141 -12.20 13.47 -0.90
C PHE A 141 -11.68 14.37 0.22
N GLU A 142 -11.74 15.71 0.05
CA GLU A 142 -11.36 16.66 1.12
C GLU A 142 -12.24 16.49 2.35
N LYS A 143 -13.56 16.41 2.17
CA LYS A 143 -14.49 16.17 3.28
C LYS A 143 -14.28 14.79 3.92
N ALA A 144 -14.04 13.76 3.10
CA ALA A 144 -13.74 12.42 3.60
C ALA A 144 -12.45 12.41 4.44
N TYR A 145 -11.38 13.05 3.95
CA TYR A 145 -10.11 13.19 4.67
C TYR A 145 -10.26 13.98 5.97
N ALA A 146 -10.97 15.11 5.93
CA ALA A 146 -11.17 15.95 7.12
C ALA A 146 -11.87 15.16 8.24
N LEU A 147 -12.98 14.49 7.91
CA LEU A 147 -13.71 13.67 8.87
C LEU A 147 -12.89 12.46 9.31
N SER A 148 -12.25 11.73 8.40
CA SER A 148 -11.49 10.52 8.75
C SER A 148 -10.27 10.84 9.60
N SER A 149 -9.61 11.97 9.35
CA SER A 149 -8.54 12.49 10.19
C SER A 149 -9.07 12.86 11.58
N GLU A 150 -10.21 13.56 11.64
CA GLU A 150 -10.87 13.89 12.89
C GLU A 150 -11.13 12.64 13.73
N ILE A 151 -11.77 11.61 13.16
CA ILE A 151 -12.13 10.36 13.85
C ILE A 151 -11.03 9.27 13.84
N ASN A 152 -9.80 9.61 13.43
CA ASN A 152 -8.62 8.72 13.41
C ASN A 152 -8.78 7.42 12.58
N VAL A 153 -9.56 7.46 11.49
CA VAL A 153 -9.68 6.36 10.52
C VAL A 153 -8.59 6.53 9.46
N LYS A 154 -7.34 6.23 9.84
CA LYS A 154 -6.14 6.42 9.00
C LYS A 154 -6.27 5.76 7.63
N GLU A 155 -6.91 4.59 7.56
CA GLU A 155 -7.14 3.85 6.31
C GLU A 155 -7.95 4.66 5.28
N VAL A 156 -9.00 5.35 5.70
CA VAL A 156 -9.78 6.24 4.82
C VAL A 156 -8.99 7.51 4.51
N SER A 157 -8.25 8.06 5.48
CA SER A 157 -7.50 9.31 5.30
C SER A 157 -6.50 9.24 4.15
N TRP A 158 -5.64 8.22 4.09
CA TRP A 158 -4.66 8.13 3.00
C TRP A 158 -5.32 7.80 1.66
N ARG A 159 -6.39 7.00 1.64
CA ARG A 159 -7.14 6.67 0.40
C ARG A 159 -7.85 7.90 -0.16
N ALA A 160 -8.42 8.74 0.70
CA ALA A 160 -9.05 9.99 0.31
C ALA A 160 -8.02 10.94 -0.30
N LEU A 161 -6.88 11.14 0.36
CA LEU A 161 -5.79 11.97 -0.18
C LEU A 161 -5.25 11.43 -1.51
N ARG A 162 -5.12 10.10 -1.66
CA ARG A 162 -4.74 9.48 -2.94
C ARG A 162 -5.78 9.78 -4.03
N GLY A 163 -7.07 9.59 -3.73
CA GLY A 163 -8.16 9.89 -4.66
C GLY A 163 -8.19 11.37 -5.08
N GLN A 164 -7.96 12.27 -4.12
CA GLN A 164 -7.82 13.70 -4.36
C GLN A 164 -6.61 14.00 -5.26
N GLY A 165 -5.46 13.39 -4.98
CA GLY A 165 -4.23 13.53 -5.78
C GLY A 165 -4.47 13.12 -7.23
N PHE A 166 -5.09 11.97 -7.45
CA PHE A 166 -5.47 11.52 -8.80
C PHE A 166 -6.40 12.52 -9.51
N ALA A 167 -7.45 13.01 -8.84
CA ALA A 167 -8.34 14.01 -9.40
C ALA A 167 -7.60 15.31 -9.78
N LEU A 168 -6.68 15.77 -8.92
CA LEU A 168 -5.87 16.96 -9.15
C LEU A 168 -4.92 16.81 -10.35
N ILE A 169 -4.35 15.62 -10.57
CA ILE A 169 -3.57 15.32 -11.79
C ILE A 169 -4.46 15.48 -13.04
N GLN A 170 -5.67 14.91 -13.03
CA GLN A 170 -6.60 15.04 -14.17
C GLN A 170 -7.00 16.51 -14.44
N LEU A 171 -7.01 17.33 -13.38
CA LEU A 171 -7.24 18.77 -13.45
C LEU A 171 -5.99 19.59 -13.81
N LYS A 172 -4.85 18.95 -14.09
CA LYS A 172 -3.55 19.59 -14.35
C LYS A 172 -3.04 20.46 -13.18
N LYS A 173 -3.45 20.14 -11.95
CA LYS A 173 -3.02 20.82 -10.71
C LYS A 173 -1.91 20.02 -10.02
N ASN A 174 -0.80 19.82 -10.73
CA ASN A 174 0.26 18.89 -10.33
C ASN A 174 0.92 19.25 -8.99
N ASP A 175 1.20 20.54 -8.72
CA ASP A 175 1.77 20.96 -7.43
C ASP A 175 0.86 20.65 -6.24
N ALA A 176 -0.46 20.82 -6.42
CA ALA A 176 -1.44 20.46 -5.41
C ALA A 176 -1.51 18.95 -5.23
N ALA A 177 -1.46 18.19 -6.32
CA ALA A 177 -1.41 16.73 -6.30
C ALA A 177 -0.19 16.22 -5.52
N VAL A 178 1.01 16.77 -5.78
CA VAL A 178 2.23 16.40 -5.03
C VAL A 178 2.04 16.62 -3.53
N LYS A 179 1.48 17.76 -3.10
CA LYS A 179 1.24 18.04 -1.68
C LYS A 179 0.35 16.99 -1.01
N VAL A 180 -0.77 16.63 -1.64
CA VAL A 180 -1.71 15.64 -1.07
C VAL A 180 -1.14 14.22 -1.12
N TYR A 181 -0.37 13.86 -2.16
CA TYR A 181 0.33 12.59 -2.22
C TYR A 181 1.43 12.47 -1.15
N LYS A 182 2.22 13.52 -0.94
CA LYS A 182 3.22 13.57 0.15
C LYS A 182 2.55 13.37 1.52
N GLU A 183 1.37 13.94 1.73
CA GLU A 183 0.60 13.73 2.96
C GLU A 183 0.05 12.29 3.07
N ALA A 184 -0.46 11.72 1.98
CA ALA A 184 -0.90 10.32 1.95
C ALA A 184 0.24 9.36 2.32
N VAL A 185 1.45 9.60 1.78
CA VAL A 185 2.66 8.83 2.11
C VAL A 185 2.99 8.91 3.61
N LYS A 186 2.91 10.09 4.23
CA LYS A 186 3.15 10.23 5.68
C LYS A 186 2.17 9.40 6.50
N ILE A 187 0.88 9.38 6.12
CA ILE A 187 -0.13 8.57 6.82
C ILE A 187 0.18 7.08 6.63
N VAL A 188 0.51 6.66 5.40
CA VAL A 188 0.91 5.28 5.10
C VAL A 188 2.11 4.84 5.93
N ASP A 189 3.14 5.68 6.03
CA ASP A 189 4.31 5.46 6.87
C ASP A 189 3.91 5.31 8.35
N SER A 190 3.05 6.19 8.86
CA SER A 190 2.58 6.12 10.26
C SER A 190 1.80 4.83 10.56
N MET A 191 1.06 4.29 9.58
CA MET A 191 0.33 3.04 9.71
C MET A 191 1.26 1.83 9.68
N ARG A 192 2.30 1.84 8.83
CA ARG A 192 3.31 0.76 8.77
C ARG A 192 4.13 0.71 10.06
N ALA A 193 4.52 1.87 10.58
CA ALA A 193 5.21 1.98 11.85
C ALA A 193 4.40 1.41 13.04
N ALA A 194 3.08 1.24 12.94
CA ALA A 194 2.24 0.66 13.98
C ALA A 194 2.06 -0.87 13.87
N ILE A 195 2.28 -1.47 12.70
CA ILE A 195 2.02 -2.89 12.46
C ILE A 195 3.30 -3.71 12.69
N LYS A 196 3.20 -4.80 13.45
CA LYS A 196 4.30 -5.72 13.78
C LYS A 196 3.79 -7.18 13.85
N VAL A 197 2.74 -7.52 13.08
CA VAL A 197 2.12 -8.87 13.13
C VAL A 197 2.15 -9.52 11.75
N GLU A 198 2.64 -10.76 11.72
CA GLU A 198 2.96 -11.61 10.56
C GLU A 198 1.82 -11.87 9.57
N GLU A 199 0.55 -11.71 9.96
CA GLU A 199 -0.54 -12.45 9.29
C GLU A 199 -1.49 -11.60 8.42
N PHE A 200 -1.29 -10.28 8.29
CA PHE A 200 -2.22 -9.40 7.55
C PHE A 200 -1.64 -8.76 6.27
N GLN A 201 -0.47 -9.17 5.80
CA GLN A 201 0.37 -8.31 4.96
C GLN A 201 0.13 -8.34 3.44
N ASN A 202 -0.26 -9.47 2.83
CA ASN A 202 -0.20 -9.58 1.36
C ASN A 202 -1.19 -8.67 0.61
N GLY A 203 -2.40 -8.44 1.14
CA GLY A 203 -3.37 -7.49 0.55
C GLY A 203 -3.16 -6.04 1.00
N PHE A 204 -2.66 -5.83 2.22
CA PHE A 204 -2.51 -4.52 2.85
C PHE A 204 -1.29 -3.74 2.34
N LEU A 205 -0.24 -4.42 1.88
CA LEU A 205 0.99 -3.79 1.38
C LEU A 205 0.88 -3.29 -0.07
N ALA A 206 0.12 -3.98 -0.93
CA ALA A 206 0.03 -3.70 -2.36
C ALA A 206 -0.55 -2.29 -2.65
N ASP A 207 -1.72 -1.98 -2.10
CA ASP A 207 -2.40 -0.69 -2.34
C ASP A 207 -1.59 0.51 -1.79
N LYS A 208 -0.74 0.26 -0.80
CA LYS A 208 0.12 1.28 -0.19
C LYS A 208 1.36 1.59 -1.02
N GLN A 209 1.90 0.61 -1.73
CA GLN A 209 3.00 0.84 -2.66
C GLN A 209 2.54 1.68 -3.87
N ASP A 210 1.28 1.53 -4.29
CA ASP A 210 0.72 2.32 -5.40
C ASP A 210 0.76 3.83 -5.11
N VAL A 211 0.58 4.27 -3.86
CA VAL A 211 0.71 5.69 -3.46
C VAL A 211 2.11 6.23 -3.74
N TYR A 212 3.17 5.47 -3.40
CA TYR A 212 4.54 5.89 -3.67
C TYR A 212 4.81 5.92 -5.17
N LYS A 213 4.41 4.87 -5.90
CA LYS A 213 4.61 4.81 -7.36
C LYS A 213 3.93 5.97 -8.07
N GLU A 214 2.71 6.33 -7.69
CA GLU A 214 1.99 7.48 -8.24
C GLU A 214 2.70 8.80 -7.95
N LEU A 215 3.19 9.00 -6.71
CA LEU A 215 3.97 10.19 -6.37
C LEU A 215 5.28 10.25 -7.17
N ILE A 216 6.01 9.14 -7.27
CA ILE A 216 7.27 9.05 -8.03
C ILE A 216 7.04 9.41 -9.50
N LEU A 217 6.02 8.83 -10.12
CA LEU A 217 5.65 9.12 -11.51
C LEU A 217 5.26 10.58 -11.70
N LEU A 218 4.46 11.15 -10.79
CA LEU A 218 4.09 12.56 -10.84
C LEU A 218 5.32 13.48 -10.72
N LEU A 219 6.27 13.15 -9.84
CA LEU A 219 7.50 13.92 -9.69
C LEU A 219 8.37 13.87 -10.96
N LEU A 220 8.46 12.70 -11.61
CA LEU A 220 9.15 12.55 -12.88
C LEU A 220 8.46 13.30 -14.03
N ASP A 221 7.12 13.30 -14.07
CA ASP A 221 6.34 14.09 -15.03
C ASP A 221 6.56 15.60 -14.84
N MET A 222 7.00 16.03 -13.65
CA MET A 222 7.36 17.40 -13.30
C MET A 222 8.88 17.67 -13.36
N ASP A 223 9.67 16.75 -13.92
CA ASP A 223 11.13 16.83 -14.01
C ASP A 223 11.87 16.94 -12.65
N ASN A 224 11.20 16.53 -11.56
CA ASN A 224 11.78 16.49 -10.23
C ASN A 224 12.41 15.11 -9.96
N VAL A 225 13.54 14.87 -10.61
CA VAL A 225 14.26 13.59 -10.57
C VAL A 225 14.75 13.25 -9.16
N GLU A 226 15.29 14.23 -8.43
CA GLU A 226 15.84 14.02 -7.09
C GLU A 226 14.78 13.54 -6.09
N ASP A 227 13.64 14.25 -5.99
CA ASP A 227 12.57 13.83 -5.09
C ASP A 227 12.03 12.46 -5.51
N SER A 228 11.89 12.20 -6.82
CA SER A 228 11.37 10.92 -7.31
C SER A 228 12.22 9.73 -6.83
N PHE A 229 13.55 9.87 -6.88
CA PHE A 229 14.48 8.87 -6.37
C PHE A 229 14.40 8.73 -4.86
N GLN A 230 14.33 9.86 -4.12
CA GLN A 230 14.19 9.84 -2.67
C GLN A 230 12.93 9.09 -2.21
N TYR A 231 11.80 9.25 -2.91
CA TYR A 231 10.59 8.49 -2.60
C TYR A 231 10.67 7.01 -3.03
N ALA A 232 11.42 6.68 -4.09
CA ALA A 232 11.71 5.30 -4.49
C ALA A 232 12.53 4.57 -3.40
N GLU A 233 13.58 5.20 -2.90
CA GLU A 233 14.41 4.66 -1.83
C GLU A 233 13.63 4.56 -0.51
N ARG A 234 12.84 5.58 -0.15
CA ARG A 234 11.95 5.52 1.01
C ARG A 234 10.97 4.35 0.95
N ALA A 235 10.41 4.05 -0.23
CA ALA A 235 9.49 2.93 -0.41
C ALA A 235 10.19 1.57 -0.22
N LYS A 236 11.44 1.44 -0.68
CA LYS A 236 12.24 0.21 -0.58
C LYS A 236 12.79 -0.04 0.81
N SER A 237 13.42 0.95 1.44
CA SER A 237 13.96 0.84 2.80
C SER A 237 12.90 0.36 3.79
N ARG A 238 11.65 0.82 3.63
CA ARG A 238 10.54 0.38 4.47
C ARG A 238 10.09 -1.05 4.18
N SER A 239 10.02 -1.44 2.92
CA SER A 239 9.71 -2.84 2.55
C SER A 239 10.76 -3.81 3.11
N PHE A 240 12.02 -3.40 3.18
CA PHE A 240 13.10 -4.19 3.80
C PHE A 240 12.97 -4.31 5.33
N ILE A 241 12.60 -3.23 6.04
CA ILE A 241 12.29 -3.30 7.48
C ILE A 241 11.11 -4.22 7.74
N ASP A 242 10.06 -4.16 6.92
CA ASP A 242 8.88 -5.02 7.09
C ASP A 242 9.28 -6.51 6.97
N LEU A 243 10.22 -6.83 6.05
CA LEU A 243 10.79 -8.18 5.91
C LEU A 243 11.63 -8.59 7.13
N LEU A 244 12.48 -7.71 7.67
CA LEU A 244 13.32 -7.99 8.83
C LEU A 244 12.54 -8.03 10.15
N GLY A 245 11.54 -7.18 10.30
CA GLY A 245 10.69 -7.09 11.48
C GLY A 245 9.77 -8.30 11.66
N ASN A 246 9.54 -9.08 10.59
CA ASN A 246 8.85 -10.36 10.61
C ASN A 246 9.76 -11.54 11.00
N GLN A 247 11.07 -11.34 11.13
CA GLN A 247 11.98 -12.35 11.67
C GLN A 247 12.19 -12.11 13.17
N LYS A 248 12.29 -13.17 13.98
CA LYS A 248 12.76 -13.03 15.37
C LYS A 248 14.19 -12.52 15.36
N ILE A 249 14.35 -11.20 15.48
CA ILE A 249 15.65 -10.54 15.53
C ILE A 249 16.32 -10.93 16.84
N SER A 250 17.37 -11.74 16.76
CA SER A 250 18.29 -11.98 17.88
C SER A 250 19.42 -10.97 17.77
N LEU A 251 19.43 -9.97 18.65
CA LEU A 251 20.49 -8.97 18.71
C LEU A 251 21.68 -9.57 19.48
N LYS A 252 22.91 -9.28 19.03
CA LYS A 252 24.14 -9.87 19.60
C LYS A 252 24.49 -9.36 21.00
N ASN A 253 23.85 -8.29 21.48
CA ASN A 253 24.15 -7.63 22.75
C ASN A 253 22.90 -7.51 23.63
N ASP A 254 23.03 -7.83 24.92
CA ASP A 254 21.99 -7.71 25.96
C ASP A 254 21.42 -6.29 26.09
N VAL A 255 22.25 -5.27 25.91
CA VAL A 255 21.80 -3.86 25.95
C VAL A 255 20.84 -3.59 24.80
N SER A 256 21.18 -4.09 23.61
CA SER A 256 20.38 -3.89 22.42
C SER A 256 19.06 -4.65 22.47
N GLN A 257 19.08 -5.86 23.03
CA GLN A 257 17.88 -6.65 23.24
C GLN A 257 16.90 -5.95 24.21
N LYS A 258 17.40 -5.46 25.36
CA LYS A 258 16.57 -4.74 26.35
C LYS A 258 15.91 -3.49 25.76
N LEU A 259 16.67 -2.73 24.95
CA LEU A 259 16.17 -1.50 24.33
C LEU A 259 15.12 -1.80 23.25
N TYR A 260 15.34 -2.84 22.43
CA TYR A 260 14.37 -3.33 21.46
C TYR A 260 13.06 -3.80 22.13
N ASP A 261 13.17 -4.54 23.25
CA ASP A 261 12.02 -5.01 24.01
C ASP A 261 11.25 -3.85 24.65
N ALA A 262 11.96 -2.81 25.12
CA ALA A 262 11.34 -1.60 25.64
C ALA A 262 10.59 -0.82 24.55
N LEU A 263 11.22 -0.63 23.38
CA LEU A 263 10.59 0.03 22.22
C LEU A 263 9.37 -0.75 21.73
N THR A 264 9.43 -2.08 21.71
CA THR A 264 8.31 -2.93 21.29
C THR A 264 7.16 -2.87 22.29
N ARG A 265 7.44 -2.89 23.60
CA ARG A 265 6.42 -2.70 24.65
C ARG A 265 5.74 -1.34 24.55
N GLN A 266 6.53 -0.27 24.37
CA GLN A 266 5.99 1.08 24.25
C GLN A 266 5.10 1.23 23.00
N LYS A 267 5.48 0.60 21.88
CA LYS A 267 4.66 0.55 20.67
C LYS A 267 3.34 -0.19 20.89
N SER A 268 3.34 -1.31 21.65
CA SER A 268 2.09 -2.01 22.03
C SER A 268 1.19 -1.11 22.87
N HIS A 269 1.76 -0.42 23.86
CA HIS A 269 1.01 0.49 24.72
C HIS A 269 0.36 1.64 23.94
N ILE A 270 1.08 2.23 22.97
CA ILE A 270 0.53 3.23 22.05
C ILE A 270 -0.67 2.65 21.31
N ARG A 271 -0.54 1.45 20.75
CA ARG A 271 -1.61 0.80 19.99
C ARG A 271 -2.84 0.53 20.84
N GLU A 272 -2.68 -0.03 22.04
CA GLU A 272 -3.78 -0.28 22.98
C GLU A 272 -4.48 1.03 23.37
N THR A 273 -3.70 2.10 23.58
CA THR A 273 -4.26 3.44 23.87
C THR A 273 -4.98 4.03 22.65
N GLU A 274 -4.49 3.81 21.42
CA GLU A 274 -5.19 4.21 20.19
C GLU A 274 -6.52 3.47 20.02
N GLU A 275 -6.55 2.16 20.29
CA GLU A 275 -7.75 1.32 20.23
C GLU A 275 -8.77 1.76 21.30
N ALA A 276 -8.32 1.98 22.54
CA ALA A 276 -9.16 2.50 23.62
C ALA A 276 -9.70 3.90 23.33
N PHE A 277 -8.87 4.80 22.78
CA PHE A 277 -9.28 6.14 22.37
C PHE A 277 -10.36 6.09 21.27
N ALA A 278 -10.18 5.22 20.26
CA ALA A 278 -11.15 5.03 19.21
C ALA A 278 -12.49 4.50 19.76
N ALA A 279 -12.45 3.54 20.69
CA ALA A 279 -13.64 2.99 21.34
C ALA A 279 -14.36 4.00 22.24
N ALA A 280 -13.62 4.79 23.04
CA ALA A 280 -14.20 5.84 23.88
C ALA A 280 -14.88 6.92 23.04
N ARG A 281 -14.29 7.26 21.89
CA ARG A 281 -14.88 8.20 20.95
C ARG A 281 -16.12 7.63 20.25
N SER A 282 -16.12 6.36 19.86
CA SER A 282 -17.30 5.73 19.24
C SER A 282 -18.45 5.55 20.24
N ALA A 283 -18.15 5.49 21.53
CA ALA A 283 -19.13 5.44 22.61
C ALA A 283 -19.53 6.83 23.16
N GLU A 284 -19.15 7.92 22.49
CA GLU A 284 -19.47 9.32 22.86
C GLU A 284 -19.02 9.73 24.28
N LYS A 285 -17.97 9.11 24.81
CA LYS A 285 -17.41 9.45 26.12
C LYS A 285 -16.33 10.52 26.01
N GLU A 286 -16.76 11.77 25.95
CA GLU A 286 -15.91 12.90 25.53
C GLU A 286 -14.75 13.22 26.50
N GLU A 287 -14.99 13.16 27.81
CA GLU A 287 -13.94 13.35 28.84
C GLU A 287 -12.93 12.19 28.86
N GLU A 288 -13.39 10.95 28.69
CA GLU A 288 -12.53 9.78 28.62
C GLU A 288 -11.65 9.82 27.35
N ALA A 289 -12.24 10.21 26.21
CA ALA A 289 -11.53 10.40 24.96
C ALA A 289 -10.47 11.51 25.07
N LYS A 290 -10.77 12.63 25.73
CA LYS A 290 -9.81 13.72 25.94
C LYS A 290 -8.61 13.26 26.77
N GLY A 291 -8.85 12.56 27.90
CA GLY A 291 -7.78 12.01 28.73
C GLY A 291 -6.93 10.97 28.00
N LEU A 292 -7.55 10.11 27.18
CA LEU A 292 -6.84 9.13 26.34
C LEU A 292 -6.01 9.79 25.23
N ARG A 293 -6.48 10.91 24.66
CA ARG A 293 -5.73 11.69 23.67
C ARG A 293 -4.44 12.26 24.26
N GLU A 294 -4.51 12.84 25.46
CA GLU A 294 -3.33 13.39 26.16
C GLU A 294 -2.32 12.28 26.47
N LYS A 295 -2.78 11.14 26.99
CA LYS A 295 -1.95 9.95 27.22
C LYS A 295 -1.30 9.46 25.92
N LEU A 296 -2.05 9.43 24.83
CA LEU A 296 -1.54 9.01 23.53
C LEU A 296 -0.44 9.95 23.01
N VAL A 297 -0.61 11.27 23.16
CA VAL A 297 0.42 12.25 22.81
C VAL A 297 1.68 12.02 23.62
N ALA A 298 1.55 11.89 24.95
CA ALA A 298 2.69 11.64 25.84
C ALA A 298 3.41 10.32 25.51
N ALA A 299 2.66 9.25 25.26
CA ALA A 299 3.20 7.94 24.91
C ALA A 299 3.97 7.96 23.58
N ARG A 300 3.47 8.71 22.59
CA ARG A 300 4.16 8.91 21.30
C ARG A 300 5.43 9.74 21.44
N SER A 301 5.41 10.82 22.23
CA SER A 301 6.62 11.61 22.52
C SER A 301 7.67 10.78 23.24
N LEU A 302 7.27 9.97 24.22
CA LEU A 302 8.18 9.05 24.92
C LEU A 302 8.80 8.05 23.94
N TYR A 303 7.99 7.47 23.04
CA TYR A 303 8.51 6.55 22.02
C TYR A 303 9.50 7.23 21.07
N GLN A 304 9.26 8.49 20.68
CA GLN A 304 10.21 9.26 19.88
C GLN A 304 11.53 9.50 20.61
N ASN A 305 11.49 9.88 21.89
CA ASN A 305 12.70 10.06 22.69
C ASN A 305 13.47 8.74 22.83
N MET A 306 12.77 7.63 23.11
CA MET A 306 13.40 6.31 23.17
C MET A 306 14.05 5.90 21.82
N LEU A 307 13.49 6.32 20.69
CA LEU A 307 14.12 6.11 19.38
C LEU A 307 15.39 6.95 19.20
N ILE A 308 15.41 8.19 19.70
CA ILE A 308 16.60 9.06 19.68
C ILE A 308 17.69 8.43 20.56
N ASP A 309 17.35 8.07 21.81
CA ASP A 309 18.26 7.42 22.74
C ASP A 309 18.81 6.10 22.16
N ALA A 310 17.96 5.33 21.47
CA ALA A 310 18.37 4.11 20.80
C ALA A 310 19.32 4.35 19.62
N LYS A 311 19.11 5.43 18.85
CA LYS A 311 20.04 5.84 17.79
C LYS A 311 21.40 6.23 18.34
N GLU A 312 21.46 6.88 19.50
CA GLU A 312 22.70 7.29 20.15
C GLU A 312 23.45 6.11 20.80
N GLN A 313 22.74 5.20 21.47
CA GLN A 313 23.33 4.13 22.26
C GLN A 313 23.69 2.88 21.44
N SER A 314 23.00 2.63 20.32
CA SER A 314 23.25 1.45 19.50
C SER A 314 22.85 1.68 18.03
N PRO A 315 23.80 2.07 17.17
CA PRO A 315 23.56 2.25 15.73
C PRO A 315 23.00 0.99 15.04
N GLU A 316 23.33 -0.20 15.55
CA GLU A 316 22.81 -1.47 15.07
C GLU A 316 21.29 -1.56 15.22
N ILE A 317 20.72 -1.12 16.35
CA ILE A 317 19.27 -1.13 16.60
C ILE A 317 18.55 -0.13 15.69
N SER A 318 19.16 1.03 15.41
CA SER A 318 18.62 1.99 14.45
C SER A 318 18.36 1.31 13.10
N ASN A 319 19.29 0.52 12.60
CA ASN A 319 19.12 -0.19 11.32
C ASN A 319 17.98 -1.23 11.33
N PHE A 320 17.61 -1.78 12.49
CA PHE A 320 16.52 -2.75 12.63
C PHE A 320 15.15 -2.12 12.89
N ILE A 321 15.10 -0.88 13.38
CA ILE A 321 13.86 -0.17 13.75
C ILE A 321 13.53 0.91 12.72
N THR A 322 14.55 1.55 12.16
CA THR A 322 14.49 2.57 11.12
C THR A 322 15.68 2.44 10.16
N VAL A 323 15.48 1.80 9.00
CA VAL A 323 16.29 2.10 7.83
C VAL A 323 15.87 3.47 7.34
N ASP A 324 16.63 4.49 7.73
CA ASP A 324 16.53 5.79 7.08
C ASP A 324 16.97 5.59 5.63
N ALA A 325 16.13 6.02 4.69
CA ALA A 325 16.45 5.91 3.27
C ALA A 325 17.75 6.67 2.98
N ILE A 326 18.63 6.08 2.16
CA ILE A 326 19.88 6.74 1.80
C ILE A 326 19.56 8.06 1.10
N THR A 327 20.14 9.15 1.61
CA THR A 327 19.98 10.46 0.97
C THR A 327 20.88 10.54 -0.25
N LEU A 328 20.48 11.31 -1.27
CA LEU A 328 21.31 11.53 -2.47
C LEU A 328 22.68 12.10 -2.10
N LYS A 329 22.71 13.02 -1.12
CA LYS A 329 23.96 13.57 -0.59
C LYS A 329 24.89 12.50 -0.02
N THR A 330 24.34 11.56 0.75
CA THR A 330 25.10 10.41 1.25
C THR A 330 25.55 9.51 0.10
N LEU A 331 24.68 9.25 -0.89
CA LEU A 331 25.04 8.44 -2.06
C LEU A 331 26.21 9.06 -2.82
N TYR A 332 26.16 10.37 -3.09
CA TYR A 332 27.24 11.08 -3.77
C TYR A 332 28.58 10.98 -3.02
N SER A 333 28.56 10.96 -1.68
CA SER A 333 29.78 10.79 -0.89
C SER A 333 30.35 9.37 -0.88
N LEU A 334 29.56 8.36 -1.29
CA LEU A 334 29.96 6.95 -1.31
C LEU A 334 30.40 6.48 -2.71
N LEU A 335 29.99 7.17 -3.77
CA LEU A 335 30.31 6.81 -5.14
C LEU A 335 31.62 7.47 -5.58
N GLU A 336 32.59 6.66 -6.01
CA GLU A 336 33.79 7.16 -6.68
C GLU A 336 33.46 7.69 -8.09
N ASP A 337 34.29 8.59 -8.63
CA ASP A 337 34.10 9.26 -9.93
C ASP A 337 33.89 8.28 -11.10
N ASN A 338 34.48 7.09 -11.00
CA ASN A 338 34.41 6.04 -12.02
C ASN A 338 33.26 5.05 -11.82
N VAL A 339 32.37 5.29 -10.85
CA VAL A 339 31.26 4.43 -10.49
C VAL A 339 29.94 5.12 -10.83
N ALA A 340 28.99 4.36 -11.36
CA ALA A 340 27.59 4.79 -11.41
C ALA A 340 26.68 3.72 -10.80
N LEU A 341 25.69 4.15 -10.02
CA LEU A 341 24.62 3.31 -9.51
C LEU A 341 23.44 3.37 -10.47
N VAL A 342 22.95 2.22 -10.89
CA VAL A 342 21.78 2.07 -11.75
C VAL A 342 20.68 1.36 -10.97
N GLU A 343 19.59 2.06 -10.77
CA GLU A 343 18.48 1.60 -9.95
C GLU A 343 17.20 1.51 -10.75
N TYR A 344 16.50 0.38 -10.64
CA TYR A 344 15.29 0.12 -11.40
C TYR A 344 14.04 0.20 -10.51
N LEU A 345 12.92 0.66 -11.07
CA LEU A 345 11.57 0.53 -10.53
C LEU A 345 10.60 0.09 -11.64
N VAL A 346 9.99 -1.06 -11.43
CA VAL A 346 8.97 -1.61 -12.33
C VAL A 346 7.60 -1.08 -11.92
N THR A 347 6.93 -0.40 -12.85
CA THR A 347 5.54 0.05 -12.71
C THR A 347 4.62 -0.77 -13.61
N LYS A 348 3.30 -0.54 -13.52
CA LYS A 348 2.31 -1.25 -14.35
C LYS A 348 2.49 -1.00 -15.85
N LYS A 349 3.04 0.16 -16.26
CA LYS A 349 3.07 0.61 -17.67
C LYS A 349 4.46 0.92 -18.21
N GLU A 350 5.43 1.15 -17.34
CA GLU A 350 6.79 1.54 -17.71
C GLU A 350 7.83 1.07 -16.69
N LEU A 351 9.06 0.92 -17.17
CA LEU A 351 10.25 0.75 -16.36
C LEU A 351 10.90 2.12 -16.16
N ILE A 352 11.15 2.46 -14.91
CA ILE A 352 11.91 3.66 -14.53
C ILE A 352 13.29 3.20 -14.10
N THR A 353 14.30 3.91 -14.58
CA THR A 353 15.69 3.67 -14.18
C THR A 353 16.34 4.98 -13.76
N TRP A 354 16.87 5.05 -12.55
CA TRP A 354 17.73 6.14 -12.14
C TRP A 354 19.19 5.76 -12.32
N VAL A 355 19.98 6.69 -12.84
CA VAL A 355 21.44 6.60 -12.91
C VAL A 355 22.01 7.68 -12.02
N VAL A 356 22.61 7.27 -10.90
CA VAL A 356 23.28 8.15 -9.96
C VAL A 356 24.78 8.06 -10.19
N ALA A 357 25.39 9.19 -10.47
CA ALA A 357 26.83 9.35 -10.59
C ALA A 357 27.24 10.61 -9.82
N GLU A 358 28.54 10.78 -9.56
CA GLU A 358 29.11 11.90 -8.80
C GLU A 358 28.38 13.24 -9.03
N GLY A 359 27.63 13.69 -8.02
CA GLY A 359 26.90 14.96 -8.01
C GLY A 359 25.71 15.08 -8.97
N ASN A 360 25.31 14.03 -9.68
CA ASN A 360 24.21 14.08 -10.65
C ASN A 360 23.32 12.83 -10.59
N ILE A 361 22.03 13.02 -10.82
CA ILE A 361 21.06 11.94 -10.98
C ILE A 361 20.22 12.17 -12.24
N ASN A 362 20.07 11.12 -13.04
CA ASN A 362 19.24 11.13 -14.23
C ASN A 362 18.20 10.02 -14.15
N ALA A 363 17.01 10.25 -14.68
CA ALA A 363 15.97 9.22 -14.80
C ALA A 363 15.68 8.91 -16.27
N VAL A 364 15.53 7.63 -16.57
CA VAL A 364 15.16 7.12 -17.89
C VAL A 364 13.89 6.31 -17.77
N ARG A 365 12.96 6.51 -18.71
CA ARG A 365 11.66 5.83 -18.73
C ARG A 365 11.55 5.01 -20.01
N VAL A 366 11.27 3.72 -19.84
CA VAL A 366 11.12 2.77 -20.94
C VAL A 366 9.68 2.26 -20.95
N PRO A 367 8.91 2.48 -22.04
CA PRO A 367 7.51 2.06 -22.11
C PRO A 367 7.43 0.54 -22.28
N ILE A 368 7.34 -0.17 -21.15
CA ILE A 368 7.14 -1.62 -21.09
C ILE A 368 6.25 -1.96 -19.90
N THR A 369 5.25 -2.82 -20.11
CA THR A 369 4.38 -3.24 -19.01
C THR A 369 5.09 -4.23 -18.10
N GLU A 370 4.73 -4.26 -16.82
CA GLU A 370 5.24 -5.25 -15.88
C GLU A 370 5.02 -6.69 -16.39
N LYS A 371 3.87 -6.96 -17.01
CA LYS A 371 3.54 -8.28 -17.56
C LYS A 371 4.52 -8.68 -18.67
N ASP A 372 4.80 -7.79 -19.61
CA ASP A 372 5.66 -8.08 -20.75
C ASP A 372 7.12 -8.21 -20.30
N LEU A 373 7.57 -7.34 -19.39
CA LEU A 373 8.89 -7.43 -18.80
C LEU A 373 9.08 -8.76 -18.06
N ASN A 374 8.11 -9.16 -17.24
CA ASN A 374 8.15 -10.43 -16.49
C ASN A 374 8.18 -11.64 -17.45
N ALA A 375 7.47 -11.58 -18.58
CA ALA A 375 7.50 -12.63 -19.60
C ALA A 375 8.89 -12.77 -20.24
N LEU A 376 9.56 -11.65 -20.56
CA LEU A 376 10.92 -11.67 -21.09
C LEU A 376 11.93 -12.24 -20.08
N VAL A 377 11.80 -11.86 -18.80
CA VAL A 377 12.63 -12.41 -17.72
C VAL A 377 12.42 -13.92 -17.57
N ALA A 378 11.17 -14.36 -17.60
CA ALA A 378 10.82 -15.77 -17.46
C ALA A 378 11.38 -16.62 -18.60
N ASP A 379 11.23 -16.19 -19.86
CA ASP A 379 11.79 -16.86 -21.04
C ASP A 379 13.32 -16.92 -20.97
N TYR A 380 13.98 -15.81 -20.58
CA TYR A 380 15.42 -15.78 -20.36
C TYR A 380 15.89 -16.81 -19.34
N ARG A 381 15.22 -16.85 -18.17
CA ARG A 381 15.55 -17.77 -17.08
C ARG A 381 15.31 -19.23 -17.46
N GLU A 382 14.19 -19.51 -18.10
CA GLU A 382 13.83 -20.86 -18.53
C GLU A 382 14.87 -21.43 -19.52
N ARG A 383 15.35 -20.59 -20.45
CA ARG A 383 16.40 -20.98 -21.39
C ARG A 383 17.74 -21.26 -20.72
N ILE A 384 18.15 -20.44 -19.75
CA ILE A 384 19.35 -20.72 -18.94
C ILE A 384 19.20 -22.05 -18.23
N GLN A 385 18.05 -22.30 -17.61
CA GLN A 385 17.78 -23.56 -16.90
C GLN A 385 17.81 -24.78 -17.84
N LYS A 386 17.37 -24.62 -19.08
CA LYS A 386 17.39 -25.66 -20.12
C LYS A 386 18.70 -25.74 -20.91
N ILE A 387 19.70 -24.89 -20.59
CA ILE A 387 20.96 -24.79 -21.35
C ILE A 387 20.68 -24.55 -22.85
N ALA A 388 19.65 -23.74 -23.14
CA ALA A 388 19.29 -23.33 -24.50
C ALA A 388 20.02 -22.02 -24.87
N PRO A 389 20.17 -21.70 -26.17
CA PRO A 389 20.70 -20.40 -26.61
C PRO A 389 19.87 -19.24 -26.04
N VAL A 390 20.57 -18.23 -25.50
CA VAL A 390 20.00 -17.08 -24.79
C VAL A 390 20.35 -15.74 -25.43
N GLU A 391 21.16 -15.73 -26.49
CA GLU A 391 21.75 -14.54 -27.10
C GLU A 391 20.70 -13.52 -27.51
N ASP A 392 19.62 -13.96 -28.18
CA ASP A 392 18.53 -13.07 -28.60
C ASP A 392 17.80 -12.44 -27.42
N GLN A 393 17.62 -13.19 -26.33
CA GLN A 393 16.96 -12.72 -25.12
C GLN A 393 17.86 -11.77 -24.33
N ALA A 394 19.15 -12.07 -24.24
CA ALA A 394 20.15 -11.20 -23.65
C ALA A 394 20.23 -9.85 -24.39
N LYS A 395 20.15 -9.85 -25.73
CA LYS A 395 20.08 -8.63 -26.55
C LYS A 395 18.79 -7.85 -26.34
N ARG A 396 17.63 -8.52 -26.29
CA ARG A 396 16.34 -7.87 -26.03
C ARG A 396 16.31 -7.20 -24.66
N LEU A 397 16.78 -7.91 -23.63
CA LEU A 397 16.88 -7.36 -22.27
C LEU A 397 17.91 -6.24 -22.19
N HIS A 398 19.06 -6.35 -22.86
CA HIS A 398 20.04 -5.26 -22.95
C HIS A 398 19.45 -3.99 -23.56
N LYS A 399 18.72 -4.11 -24.67
CA LYS A 399 18.05 -2.99 -25.35
C LYS A 399 17.05 -2.25 -24.46
N LEU A 400 16.41 -2.96 -23.53
CA LEU A 400 15.44 -2.37 -22.61
C LEU A 400 16.09 -1.82 -21.34
N LEU A 401 17.07 -2.54 -20.79
CA LEU A 401 17.61 -2.26 -19.46
C LEU A 401 18.86 -1.38 -19.49
N VAL A 402 19.68 -1.47 -20.53
CA VAL A 402 21.04 -0.91 -20.54
C VAL A 402 21.25 0.11 -21.65
N GLU A 403 20.76 -0.16 -22.86
CA GLU A 403 20.93 0.75 -24.01
C GLU A 403 20.40 2.18 -23.75
N PRO A 404 19.24 2.38 -23.10
CA PRO A 404 18.74 3.72 -22.79
C PRO A 404 19.62 4.51 -21.81
N LEU A 405 20.52 3.84 -21.10
CA LEU A 405 21.37 4.43 -20.06
C LEU A 405 22.74 4.88 -20.58
N GLN A 406 23.08 4.53 -21.83
CA GLN A 406 24.43 4.67 -22.38
C GLN A 406 25.01 6.08 -22.24
N LEU A 407 24.18 7.11 -22.38
CA LEU A 407 24.61 8.51 -22.23
C LEU A 407 25.06 8.84 -20.80
N PHE A 408 24.47 8.19 -19.79
CA PHE A 408 24.71 8.49 -18.37
C PHE A 408 25.80 7.60 -17.75
N ILE A 409 26.03 6.42 -18.32
CA ILE A 409 27.08 5.49 -17.87
C ILE A 409 28.39 5.62 -18.66
N LYS A 410 28.42 6.47 -19.70
CA LYS A 410 29.61 6.69 -20.52
C LYS A 410 30.77 7.19 -19.67
N GLY A 411 31.93 6.54 -19.80
CA GLY A 411 33.14 6.90 -19.05
C GLY A 411 33.17 6.36 -17.61
N LYS A 412 32.10 5.71 -17.13
CA LYS A 412 32.10 5.04 -15.84
C LYS A 412 32.69 3.65 -16.01
N ARG A 413 33.70 3.32 -15.20
CA ARG A 413 34.35 2.01 -15.25
C ARG A 413 33.45 0.93 -14.67
N MET A 414 32.74 1.22 -13.57
CA MET A 414 32.02 0.23 -12.78
C MET A 414 30.55 0.63 -12.61
N LEU A 415 29.65 -0.36 -12.64
CA LEU A 415 28.21 -0.12 -12.46
C LEU A 415 27.68 -0.92 -11.28
N GLY A 416 27.08 -0.23 -10.30
CA GLY A 416 26.29 -0.87 -9.26
C GLY A 416 24.87 -1.08 -9.77
N ILE A 417 24.36 -2.31 -9.77
CA ILE A 417 23.02 -2.61 -10.28
C ILE A 417 22.07 -2.90 -9.11
N VAL A 418 20.99 -2.14 -9.00
CA VAL A 418 19.91 -2.35 -8.01
C VAL A 418 18.62 -2.78 -8.74
N PRO A 419 18.38 -4.09 -8.90
CA PRO A 419 17.19 -4.59 -9.58
C PRO A 419 15.93 -4.35 -8.74
N HIS A 420 14.76 -4.44 -9.39
CA HIS A 420 13.46 -4.42 -8.74
C HIS A 420 12.52 -5.47 -9.34
N GLY A 421 11.75 -6.14 -8.48
CA GLY A 421 10.78 -7.16 -8.91
C GLY A 421 11.46 -8.35 -9.60
N HIS A 422 10.93 -8.79 -10.74
CA HIS A 422 11.49 -9.96 -11.44
C HIS A 422 12.91 -9.73 -12.00
N LEU A 423 13.39 -8.48 -12.06
CA LEU A 423 14.75 -8.19 -12.49
C LEU A 423 15.81 -8.81 -11.57
N HIS A 424 15.48 -9.15 -10.32
CA HIS A 424 16.38 -9.91 -9.43
C HIS A 424 16.74 -11.30 -9.97
N TYR A 425 15.97 -11.85 -10.91
CA TYR A 425 16.22 -13.17 -11.49
C TYR A 425 17.08 -13.12 -12.76
N ILE A 426 17.59 -11.95 -13.15
CA ILE A 426 18.47 -11.78 -14.30
C ILE A 426 19.92 -11.67 -13.83
N SER A 427 20.82 -12.36 -14.53
CA SER A 427 22.25 -12.07 -14.46
C SER A 427 22.58 -10.88 -15.37
N PHE A 428 22.63 -9.66 -14.82
CA PHE A 428 22.90 -8.45 -15.62
C PHE A 428 24.24 -8.50 -16.36
N SER A 429 25.24 -9.21 -15.81
CA SER A 429 26.54 -9.42 -16.45
C SER A 429 26.40 -10.13 -17.80
N SER A 430 25.46 -11.08 -17.91
CA SER A 430 25.23 -11.86 -19.12
C SER A 430 24.44 -11.13 -20.23
N LEU A 431 23.95 -9.90 -19.96
CA LEU A 431 23.31 -9.08 -20.99
C LEU A 431 24.37 -8.61 -22.01
N LYS A 432 24.02 -8.60 -23.29
CA LYS A 432 24.96 -8.19 -24.36
C LYS A 432 24.30 -7.30 -25.39
N ASN A 433 25.10 -6.43 -26.01
CA ASN A 433 24.72 -5.79 -27.27
C ASN A 433 25.19 -6.66 -28.46
N GLU A 434 25.26 -6.08 -29.65
CA GLU A 434 25.78 -6.76 -30.84
C GLU A 434 27.26 -7.14 -30.75
N GLU A 435 28.05 -6.42 -29.96
CA GLU A 435 29.52 -6.51 -29.97
C GLU A 435 30.09 -7.26 -28.75
N SER A 436 29.57 -7.01 -27.55
CA SER A 436 30.17 -7.47 -26.30
C SER A 436 29.13 -7.64 -25.18
N TYR A 437 29.51 -8.40 -24.15
CA TYR A 437 28.74 -8.49 -22.92
C TYR A 437 28.86 -7.21 -22.08
N LEU A 438 27.92 -7.01 -21.16
CA LEU A 438 27.91 -5.87 -20.26
C LEU A 438 29.14 -5.91 -19.33
N PHE A 439 29.46 -7.07 -18.77
CA PHE A 439 30.59 -7.22 -17.83
C PHE A 439 31.95 -6.90 -18.46
N GLU A 440 32.08 -7.08 -19.78
CA GLU A 440 33.32 -6.79 -20.53
C GLU A 440 33.56 -5.29 -20.65
N ARG A 441 32.50 -4.49 -20.63
CA ARG A 441 32.57 -3.02 -20.70
C ARG A 441 32.57 -2.38 -19.33
N HIS A 442 31.81 -2.96 -18.40
CA HIS A 442 31.66 -2.48 -17.04
C HIS A 442 31.59 -3.65 -16.05
N PRO A 443 32.59 -3.83 -15.17
CA PRO A 443 32.42 -4.69 -14.00
C PRO A 443 31.20 -4.24 -13.19
N LEU A 444 30.43 -5.22 -12.68
CA LEU A 444 29.19 -5.00 -11.96
C LEU A 444 29.35 -5.33 -10.48
N PHE A 445 28.65 -4.60 -9.60
CA PHE A 445 28.50 -4.93 -8.18
C PHE A 445 27.06 -4.76 -7.68
#